data_AF-A0A838TYB1-F1
#
_entry.id   AF-A0A838TYB1-F1
#
_cell.length_a   1.000
_cell.length_b   1.000
_cell.length_c   1.000
_cell.angle_alpha   90.00
_cell.angle_beta   90.00
_cell.angle_gamma   90.00
#
_symmetry.space_group_name_H-M   'P 1'
#
loop_
_entity.id
_entity.type
_entity.pdbx_description
1 polymer ?
#
loop_
_entity_poly.entity_id
_entity_poly.type
_entity_poly.pdbx_seq_one_letter_code
_entity_poly.pdbx_strand_id
1 'polypeptide(L)'
;MKEKPTSKIINFYTKYYRRYYNTISLNKNLLISGIVGFIISLLVAFISTKYSTDNFANSALTVIIGFLFAKVIFAILFHYDNKHKYTKILTGKLNLHILKQIALKMIFADFIFDIINNTSRFFILLELLRNHYYPPIQAAIISSIVASILSYLAINLIVKHMHVLGSTKKKF
;
A
#
# COMPACT_ATOMS: atom_id res chain seq x y z
N MET A 1 3.91 44.19 -7.23
CA MET A 1 4.75 43.28 -6.42
C MET A 1 4.66 41.89 -7.05
N LYS A 2 5.65 41.48 -7.87
CA LYS A 2 5.64 40.20 -8.61
C LYS A 2 5.91 39.05 -7.64
N GLU A 3 4.98 38.10 -7.50
CA GLU A 3 5.18 36.88 -6.71
C GLU A 3 6.44 36.13 -7.18
N LYS A 4 7.33 35.79 -6.23
CA LYS A 4 8.55 35.04 -6.53
C LYS A 4 8.19 33.66 -7.11
N PRO A 5 8.87 33.19 -8.17
CA PRO A 5 8.55 31.94 -8.87
C PRO A 5 8.54 30.70 -7.94
N THR A 6 9.30 30.73 -6.85
CA THR A 6 9.31 29.71 -5.79
C THR A 6 7.98 29.59 -5.05
N SER A 7 7.24 30.67 -4.78
CA SER A 7 5.94 30.59 -4.10
C SER A 7 4.87 29.94 -4.98
N LYS A 8 4.95 30.16 -6.29
CA LYS A 8 4.01 29.63 -7.28
C LYS A 8 4.16 28.11 -7.45
N ILE A 9 5.41 27.63 -7.45
CA ILE A 9 5.74 26.20 -7.52
C ILE A 9 5.30 25.49 -6.23
N ILE A 10 5.61 26.06 -5.06
CA ILE A 10 5.17 25.51 -3.77
C ILE A 10 3.65 25.47 -3.71
N ASN A 11 2.94 26.55 -4.06
CA ASN A 11 1.48 26.56 -4.09
C ASN A 11 0.89 25.55 -5.07
N PHE A 12 1.53 25.31 -6.22
CA PHE A 12 1.11 24.27 -7.15
C PHE A 12 1.23 22.88 -6.53
N TYR A 13 2.38 22.54 -5.94
CA TYR A 13 2.58 21.27 -5.25
C TYR A 13 1.65 21.10 -4.06
N THR A 14 1.45 22.13 -3.23
CA THR A 14 0.53 22.08 -2.09
C THR A 14 -0.92 21.91 -2.55
N LYS A 15 -1.32 22.57 -3.65
CA LYS A 15 -2.66 22.41 -4.24
C LYS A 15 -2.87 21.03 -4.88
N TYR A 16 -1.84 20.49 -5.53
CA TYR A 16 -1.84 19.13 -6.07
C TYR A 16 -1.90 18.11 -4.94
N TYR A 17 -1.03 18.26 -3.94
CA TYR A 17 -0.98 17.40 -2.77
C TYR A 17 -2.32 17.39 -2.05
N ARG A 18 -2.96 18.55 -1.84
CA ARG A 18 -4.30 18.64 -1.22
C ARG A 18 -5.40 17.97 -2.07
N ARG A 19 -5.29 18.01 -3.40
CA ARG A 19 -6.25 17.37 -4.32
C ARG A 19 -6.12 15.85 -4.35
N TYR A 20 -4.91 15.31 -4.24
CA TYR A 20 -4.62 13.87 -4.25
C TYR A 20 -4.30 13.30 -2.86
N TYR A 21 -4.38 14.11 -1.81
CA TYR A 21 -4.01 13.76 -0.43
C TYR A 21 -4.71 12.48 0.01
N ASN A 22 -5.99 12.38 -0.31
CA ASN A 22 -6.81 11.23 0.06
C ASN A 22 -6.38 9.94 -0.63
N THR A 23 -5.80 10.01 -1.82
CA THR A 23 -5.23 8.86 -2.54
C THR A 23 -3.82 8.54 -2.03
N ILE A 24 -3.00 9.58 -1.81
CA ILE A 24 -1.60 9.42 -1.41
C ILE A 24 -1.49 8.93 0.04
N SER A 25 -2.29 9.47 0.97
CA SER A 25 -2.35 9.01 2.37
C SER A 25 -2.84 7.56 2.45
N LEU A 26 -3.77 7.17 1.58
CA LEU A 26 -4.27 5.81 1.49
C LEU A 26 -3.17 4.82 1.05
N ASN A 27 -2.44 5.16 -0.02
CA ASN A 27 -1.30 4.37 -0.49
C ASN A 27 -0.18 4.31 0.57
N LYS A 28 0.05 5.41 1.30
CA LYS A 28 1.01 5.45 2.41
C LYS A 28 0.62 4.48 3.53
N ASN A 29 -0.65 4.47 3.94
CA ASN A 29 -1.11 3.60 5.03
C ASN A 29 -1.07 2.13 4.64
N LEU A 30 -1.40 1.83 3.38
CA LEU A 30 -1.23 0.50 2.80
C LEU A 30 0.23 0.06 2.86
N LEU A 31 1.15 0.89 2.37
CA LEU A 31 2.60 0.64 2.38
C LEU A 31 3.11 0.37 3.79
N ILE A 32 2.80 1.25 4.75
CA ILE A 32 3.27 1.12 6.13
C ILE A 32 2.72 -0.17 6.74
N SER A 33 1.43 -0.45 6.55
CA SER A 33 0.82 -1.66 7.09
C SER A 33 1.40 -2.95 6.50
N GLY A 34 1.72 -2.95 5.20
CA GLY A 34 2.36 -4.07 4.54
C GLY A 34 3.79 -4.30 5.03
N ILE A 35 4.57 -3.24 5.22
CA ILE A 35 5.93 -3.34 5.79
C ILE A 35 5.88 -3.90 7.21
N VAL A 36 4.97 -3.40 8.06
CA VAL A 36 4.88 -3.91 9.44
C VAL A 36 4.40 -5.37 9.45
N GLY A 37 3.42 -5.73 8.61
CA GLY A 37 3.00 -7.11 8.43
C GLY A 37 4.15 -8.02 8.04
N PHE A 38 4.98 -7.60 7.08
CA PHE A 38 6.17 -8.34 6.65
C PHE A 38 7.21 -8.52 7.77
N ILE A 39 7.52 -7.46 8.53
CA ILE A 39 8.44 -7.53 9.66
C ILE A 39 7.92 -8.49 10.74
N ILE A 40 6.61 -8.44 11.03
CA ILE A 40 5.98 -9.34 11.99
C ILE A 40 6.01 -10.78 11.49
N SER A 41 5.72 -11.03 10.21
CA SER A 41 5.87 -12.37 9.61
C SER A 41 7.28 -12.92 9.80
N LEU A 42 8.31 -12.09 9.56
CA LEU A 42 9.71 -12.47 9.76
C LEU A 42 10.01 -12.84 11.21
N LEU A 43 9.56 -12.01 12.17
CA LEU A 43 9.73 -12.28 13.59
C LEU A 43 9.03 -13.57 14.02
N VAL A 44 7.79 -13.77 13.56
CA VAL A 44 7.00 -14.96 13.86
C VAL A 44 7.65 -16.20 13.25
N ALA A 45 8.13 -16.14 12.01
CA ALA A 45 8.84 -17.26 11.38
C ALA A 45 10.10 -17.64 12.17
N PHE A 46 10.91 -16.64 12.55
CA PHE A 46 12.11 -16.86 13.35
C PHE A 46 11.81 -17.51 14.70
N ILE A 47 10.76 -17.06 15.39
CA ILE A 47 10.34 -17.65 16.67
C ILE A 47 9.77 -19.05 16.45
N SER A 48 8.82 -19.22 15.52
CA SER A 48 8.10 -20.48 15.32
C SER A 48 9.05 -21.62 14.93
N THR A 49 10.02 -21.35 14.05
CA THR A 49 11.06 -22.32 13.66
C THR A 49 12.04 -22.68 14.77
N LYS A 50 12.17 -21.84 15.81
CA LYS A 50 12.97 -22.13 16.99
C LYS A 50 12.26 -23.11 17.94
N TYR A 51 10.93 -23.10 17.99
CA TYR A 51 10.13 -23.88 18.94
C TYR A 51 9.41 -25.10 18.33
N SER A 52 9.28 -25.18 17.01
CA SER A 52 8.62 -26.27 16.31
C SER A 52 9.36 -26.66 15.03
N THR A 53 9.44 -27.96 14.76
CA THR A 53 10.01 -28.52 13.53
C THR A 53 8.98 -28.72 12.42
N ASP A 54 7.69 -28.48 12.69
CA ASP A 54 6.64 -28.56 11.68
C ASP A 54 6.65 -27.33 10.77
N ASN A 55 7.24 -27.52 9.59
CA ASN A 55 7.38 -26.48 8.57
C ASN A 55 6.02 -25.98 8.05
N PHE A 56 5.00 -26.84 7.99
CA PHE A 56 3.68 -26.45 7.48
C PHE A 56 2.95 -25.57 8.49
N ALA A 57 2.88 -26.01 9.75
CA ALA A 57 2.26 -25.24 10.82
C ALA A 57 2.97 -23.90 11.04
N ASN A 58 4.32 -23.90 11.03
CA ASN A 58 5.11 -22.68 11.15
C ASN A 58 4.82 -21.70 10.01
N SER A 59 4.78 -22.18 8.77
CA SER A 59 4.49 -21.35 7.61
C SER A 59 3.07 -20.75 7.66
N ALA A 60 2.07 -21.58 7.97
CA ALA A 60 0.69 -21.13 8.10
C ALA A 60 0.53 -20.07 9.19
N LEU A 61 1.13 -20.31 10.36
CA LEU A 61 1.08 -19.39 11.50
C LEU A 61 1.76 -18.06 11.16
N THR A 62 2.94 -18.08 10.53
CA THR A 62 3.62 -16.88 10.02
C THR A 62 2.75 -16.05 9.10
N VAL A 63 2.12 -16.68 8.11
CA VAL A 63 1.28 -15.98 7.13
C VAL A 63 0.04 -15.38 7.79
N ILE A 64 -0.65 -16.15 8.63
CA ILE A 64 -1.87 -15.71 9.32
C ILE A 64 -1.57 -14.51 10.23
N ILE A 65 -0.54 -14.60 11.07
CA ILE A 65 -0.21 -13.52 12.00
C ILE A 65 0.23 -12.27 11.25
N GLY A 66 1.12 -12.40 10.27
CA GLY A 66 1.55 -11.27 9.44
C GLY A 66 0.39 -10.55 8.77
N PHE A 67 -0.53 -11.31 8.19
CA PHE A 67 -1.74 -10.77 7.58
C PHE A 67 -2.64 -10.06 8.60
N LEU A 68 -2.88 -10.67 9.76
CA LEU A 68 -3.74 -10.10 10.80
C LEU A 68 -3.20 -8.75 11.28
N PHE A 69 -1.91 -8.68 11.60
CA PHE A 69 -1.27 -7.45 12.05
C PHE A 69 -1.23 -6.38 10.95
N ALA A 70 -0.97 -6.76 9.70
CA ALA A 70 -1.07 -5.83 8.57
C ALA A 70 -2.46 -5.21 8.51
N LYS A 71 -3.53 -6.01 8.59
CA LYS A 71 -4.91 -5.51 8.53
C LYS A 71 -5.29 -4.66 9.76
N VAL A 72 -4.83 -5.01 10.95
CA VAL A 72 -5.07 -4.21 12.17
C VAL A 72 -4.38 -2.85 12.07
N ILE A 73 -3.10 -2.81 11.74
CA ILE A 73 -2.33 -1.57 11.60
C ILE A 73 -2.92 -0.70 10.50
N PHE A 74 -3.26 -1.30 9.37
CA PHE A 74 -3.95 -0.62 8.30
C PHE A 74 -5.25 0.02 8.76
N ALA A 75 -6.10 -0.71 9.49
CA ALA A 75 -7.36 -0.19 10.02
C ALA A 75 -7.13 1.00 10.97
N ILE A 76 -6.11 0.94 11.81
CA ILE A 76 -5.73 2.03 12.73
C ILE A 76 -5.28 3.26 11.95
N LEU A 77 -4.31 3.13 11.03
CA LEU A 77 -3.82 4.24 10.22
C LEU A 77 -4.94 4.82 9.34
N PHE A 78 -5.76 3.95 8.74
CA PHE A 78 -6.92 4.35 7.96
C PHE A 78 -7.91 5.14 8.79
N HIS A 79 -8.22 4.68 10.01
CA HIS A 79 -9.11 5.37 10.91
C HIS A 79 -8.57 6.75 11.25
N TYR A 80 -7.31 6.84 11.69
CA TYR A 80 -6.67 8.10 12.05
C TYR A 80 -6.69 9.13 10.91
N ASP A 81 -6.29 8.72 9.70
CA ASP A 81 -6.19 9.62 8.55
C ASP A 81 -7.54 10.02 7.94
N ASN A 82 -8.57 9.19 8.09
CA ASN A 82 -9.85 9.39 7.41
C ASN A 82 -11.03 9.67 8.35
N LYS A 83 -10.83 9.66 9.68
CA LYS A 83 -11.89 9.87 10.69
C LYS A 83 -12.78 11.07 10.37
N HIS A 84 -12.19 12.17 9.93
CA HIS A 84 -12.87 13.42 9.61
C HIS A 84 -13.81 13.33 8.38
N LYS A 85 -13.64 12.32 7.50
CA LYS A 85 -14.39 12.19 6.25
C LYS A 85 -15.69 11.41 6.39
N TYR A 86 -15.77 10.48 7.34
CA TYR A 86 -16.93 9.61 7.54
C TYR A 86 -17.57 9.77 8.92
N THR A 87 -16.94 10.50 9.84
CA THR A 87 -17.55 10.86 11.13
C THR A 87 -18.17 12.25 11.00
N LYS A 88 -19.50 12.34 11.12
CA LYS A 88 -20.17 13.66 11.12
C LYS A 88 -19.70 14.45 12.34
N ILE A 89 -18.97 15.55 12.12
CA ILE A 89 -18.38 16.40 13.18
C ILE A 89 -19.39 16.81 14.24
N LEU A 90 -20.64 17.07 13.84
CA LEU A 90 -21.72 17.54 14.72
C LEU A 90 -22.50 16.44 15.45
N THR A 91 -22.45 15.18 15.00
CA THR A 91 -23.31 14.11 15.55
C THR A 91 -22.56 12.85 15.96
N GLY A 92 -21.25 12.74 15.64
CA GLY A 92 -20.44 11.54 15.90
C GLY A 92 -20.88 10.30 15.12
N LYS A 93 -22.00 10.36 14.38
CA LYS A 93 -22.55 9.23 13.63
C LYS A 93 -21.64 8.86 12.45
N LEU A 94 -21.37 7.57 12.36
CA LEU A 94 -20.48 6.98 11.37
C LEU A 94 -21.25 6.72 10.07
N ASN A 95 -20.81 7.32 8.96
CA ASN A 95 -21.41 7.05 7.66
C ASN A 95 -20.82 5.76 7.06
N LEU A 96 -21.49 4.63 7.36
CA LEU A 96 -21.10 3.30 6.89
C LEU A 96 -21.04 3.17 5.37
N HIS A 97 -21.85 3.92 4.63
CA HIS A 97 -21.85 3.87 3.17
C HIS A 97 -20.55 4.46 2.59
N ILE A 98 -20.13 5.61 3.10
CA ILE A 98 -18.85 6.23 2.74
C ILE A 98 -17.67 5.36 3.19
N LEU A 99 -17.74 4.79 4.39
CA LEU A 99 -16.72 3.88 4.91
C LEU A 99 -16.53 2.67 3.98
N LYS A 100 -17.63 2.00 3.60
CA LYS A 100 -17.61 0.84 2.71
C LYS A 100 -17.02 1.17 1.34
N GLN A 101 -17.40 2.31 0.77
CA GLN A 101 -16.88 2.75 -0.53
C GLN A 101 -15.36 3.00 -0.48
N ILE A 102 -14.87 3.60 0.60
CA ILE A 102 -13.43 3.82 0.77
C ILE A 102 -12.71 2.48 0.98
N ALA A 103 -13.22 1.62 1.87
CA ALA A 103 -12.66 0.29 2.14
C ALA A 103 -12.52 -0.56 0.87
N LEU A 104 -13.55 -0.60 0.02
CA LEU A 104 -13.51 -1.31 -1.27
C LEU A 104 -12.42 -0.77 -2.20
N LYS A 105 -12.26 0.56 -2.29
CA LYS A 105 -11.20 1.16 -3.08
C LYS A 105 -9.81 0.78 -2.56
N MET A 106 -9.65 0.66 -1.24
CA MET A 106 -8.36 0.23 -0.67
C MET A 106 -8.08 -1.25 -0.94
N ILE A 107 -9.06 -2.13 -0.74
CA ILE A 107 -8.90 -3.56 -1.04
C ILE A 107 -8.55 -3.76 -2.51
N PHE A 108 -9.20 -3.00 -3.40
CA PHE A 108 -8.90 -3.05 -4.83
C PHE A 108 -7.47 -2.56 -5.14
N ALA A 109 -7.01 -1.48 -4.49
CA ALA A 109 -5.65 -0.99 -4.63
C ALA A 109 -4.61 -1.98 -4.07
N ASP A 110 -4.89 -2.60 -2.93
CA ASP A 110 -4.08 -3.67 -2.30
C ASP A 110 -3.94 -4.86 -3.24
N PHE A 111 -5.04 -5.30 -3.82
CA PHE A 111 -5.06 -6.43 -4.74
C PHE A 111 -4.24 -6.15 -6.01
N ILE A 112 -4.37 -4.94 -6.57
CA ILE A 112 -3.55 -4.50 -7.70
C ILE A 112 -2.07 -4.42 -7.32
N PHE A 113 -1.74 -3.90 -6.13
CA PHE A 113 -0.37 -3.87 -5.61
C PHE A 113 0.21 -5.28 -5.60
N ASP A 114 -0.48 -6.21 -4.96
CA ASP A 114 0.00 -7.57 -4.75
C ASP A 114 0.18 -8.32 -6.07
N ILE A 115 -0.77 -8.16 -7.00
CA ILE A 115 -0.65 -8.78 -8.33
C ILE A 115 0.60 -8.27 -9.04
N ILE A 116 0.78 -6.96 -9.14
CA ILE A 116 1.91 -6.38 -9.87
C ILE A 116 3.22 -6.73 -9.16
N ASN A 117 3.26 -6.63 -7.83
CA ASN A 117 4.46 -6.89 -7.05
C ASN A 117 4.91 -8.33 -7.16
N ASN A 118 4.00 -9.29 -6.95
CA ASN A 118 4.35 -10.71 -7.02
C ASN A 118 4.70 -11.13 -8.45
N THR A 119 3.97 -10.64 -9.46
CA THR A 119 4.24 -10.95 -10.87
C THR A 119 5.58 -10.39 -11.31
N SER A 120 5.85 -9.09 -11.07
CA SER A 120 7.13 -8.46 -11.42
C SER A 120 8.29 -9.09 -10.66
N ARG A 121 8.13 -9.37 -9.37
CA ARG A 121 9.18 -10.02 -8.56
C ARG A 121 9.55 -11.38 -9.12
N PHE A 122 8.57 -12.18 -9.53
CA PHE A 122 8.80 -13.51 -10.11
C PHE A 122 9.64 -13.42 -11.39
N PHE A 123 9.25 -12.55 -12.34
CA PHE A 123 9.99 -12.40 -13.60
C PHE A 123 11.41 -11.85 -13.40
N ILE A 124 11.57 -10.81 -12.59
CA ILE A 124 12.89 -10.21 -12.32
C ILE A 124 13.80 -11.22 -11.61
N LEU A 125 13.27 -11.97 -10.64
CA LEU A 125 14.03 -12.99 -9.93
C LEU A 125 14.47 -14.12 -10.88
N LEU A 126 13.57 -14.58 -11.75
CA LEU A 126 13.87 -15.61 -12.75
C LEU A 126 15.02 -15.19 -13.67
N GLU A 127 14.99 -13.94 -14.14
CA GLU A 127 16.03 -13.39 -15.02
C GLU A 127 17.38 -13.24 -14.29
N LEU A 128 17.37 -12.74 -13.05
CA LEU A 128 18.58 -12.60 -12.23
C LEU A 128 19.22 -13.96 -11.90
N LEU A 129 18.42 -14.99 -11.62
CA LEU A 129 18.91 -16.34 -11.34
C LEU A 129 19.46 -17.01 -12.61
N ARG A 130 18.82 -16.81 -13.77
CA ARG A 130 19.26 -17.41 -15.04
C ARG A 130 20.60 -16.88 -15.52
N ASN A 131 20.91 -15.62 -15.22
CA ASN A 131 22.17 -14.99 -15.63
C ASN A 131 23.36 -15.35 -14.72
N HIS A 132 23.14 -16.13 -13.65
CA HIS A 132 24.15 -16.56 -12.65
C HIS A 132 25.03 -15.44 -12.05
N TYR A 133 24.65 -14.18 -12.25
CA TYR A 133 25.47 -13.01 -11.92
C TYR A 133 25.42 -12.67 -10.43
N TYR A 134 24.36 -13.09 -9.73
CA TYR A 134 24.13 -12.79 -8.32
C TYR A 134 23.82 -14.06 -7.53
N PRO A 135 24.29 -14.16 -6.27
CA PRO A 135 23.87 -15.23 -5.38
C PRO A 135 22.36 -15.14 -5.09
N PRO A 136 21.68 -16.27 -4.82
CA PRO A 136 20.21 -16.33 -4.73
C PRO A 136 19.59 -15.34 -3.75
N ILE A 137 20.26 -15.11 -2.62
CA ILE A 137 19.79 -14.17 -1.59
C ILE A 137 19.82 -12.72 -2.11
N GLN A 138 20.90 -12.31 -2.80
CA GLN A 138 21.00 -10.96 -3.36
C GLN A 138 19.99 -10.75 -4.50
N ALA A 139 19.82 -11.75 -5.37
CA ALA A 139 18.81 -11.72 -6.42
C ALA A 139 17.38 -11.59 -5.86
N ALA A 140 17.07 -12.30 -4.77
CA ALA A 140 15.78 -12.21 -4.08
C ALA A 140 15.51 -10.83 -3.47
N ILE A 141 16.55 -10.17 -2.94
CA ILE A 141 16.44 -8.81 -2.39
C ILE A 141 16.24 -7.79 -3.52
N ILE A 142 17.07 -7.83 -4.56
CA ILE A 142 17.00 -6.90 -5.69
C ILE A 142 15.63 -6.99 -6.38
N SER A 143 15.19 -8.21 -6.71
CA SER A 143 13.88 -8.44 -7.32
C SER A 143 12.74 -7.90 -6.45
N SER A 144 12.80 -8.10 -5.13
CA SER A 144 11.78 -7.59 -4.21
C SER A 144 11.72 -6.06 -4.17
N ILE A 145 12.88 -5.39 -4.16
CA ILE A 145 12.96 -3.92 -4.13
C ILE A 145 12.44 -3.34 -5.44
N VAL A 146 12.91 -3.85 -6.58
CA VAL A 146 12.52 -3.34 -7.91
C VAL A 146 11.04 -3.57 -8.16
N ALA A 147 10.51 -4.76 -7.84
CA ALA A 147 9.09 -5.06 -7.97
C ALA A 147 8.21 -4.16 -7.10
N SER A 148 8.67 -3.85 -5.87
CA SER A 148 7.94 -2.94 -4.99
C SER A 148 7.85 -1.54 -5.60
N ILE A 149 8.97 -1.01 -6.13
CA ILE A 149 9.00 0.30 -6.79
C ILE A 149 8.04 0.34 -8.00
N LEU A 150 8.08 -0.68 -8.85
CA LEU A 150 7.19 -0.80 -10.01
C LEU A 150 5.70 -0.83 -9.59
N SER A 151 5.38 -1.56 -8.53
CA SER A 151 4.02 -1.70 -8.03
C SER A 151 3.48 -0.40 -7.46
N TYR A 152 4.32 0.35 -6.73
CA TYR A 152 3.95 1.69 -6.27
C TYR A 152 3.71 2.65 -7.43
N LEU A 153 4.56 2.59 -8.45
CA LEU A 153 4.42 3.43 -9.63
C LEU A 153 3.13 3.11 -10.39
N ALA A 154 2.81 1.82 -10.55
CA ALA A 154 1.60 1.36 -11.22
C ALA A 154 0.32 1.79 -10.48
N ILE A 155 0.24 1.63 -9.17
CA ILE A 155 -0.93 2.09 -8.40
C ILE A 155 -1.07 3.60 -8.49
N ASN A 156 0.04 4.34 -8.42
CA ASN A 156 -0.02 5.79 -8.51
C ASN A 156 -0.58 6.24 -9.87
N LEU A 157 -0.25 5.52 -10.96
CA LEU A 157 -0.83 5.73 -12.29
C LEU A 157 -2.30 5.32 -12.38
N ILE A 158 -2.65 4.14 -11.86
CA ILE A 158 -4.02 3.59 -11.92
C ILE A 158 -4.97 4.45 -11.10
N VAL A 159 -4.62 4.84 -9.88
CA VAL A 159 -5.50 5.67 -9.05
C VAL A 159 -5.64 7.08 -9.63
N LYS A 160 -4.58 7.62 -10.25
CA LYS A 160 -4.68 8.87 -11.03
C LYS A 160 -5.69 8.72 -12.17
N HIS A 161 -5.68 7.61 -12.89
CA HIS A 161 -6.66 7.34 -13.96
C HIS A 161 -8.08 7.13 -13.42
N MET A 162 -8.26 6.37 -12.33
CA MET A 162 -9.56 6.17 -11.69
C MET A 162 -10.17 7.49 -11.19
N HIS A 163 -9.36 8.42 -10.68
CA HIS A 163 -9.83 9.75 -10.27
C HIS A 163 -10.20 10.62 -11.48
N VAL A 164 -9.47 10.50 -12.60
CA VAL A 164 -9.79 11.20 -13.86
C VAL A 164 -11.08 10.66 -14.49
N LEU A 165 -11.30 9.34 -14.45
CA LEU A 165 -12.53 8.69 -14.91
C LEU A 165 -13.74 8.95 -13.99
N GLY A 166 -13.53 9.19 -12.69
CA GLY A 166 -14.59 9.60 -11.76
C GLY A 166 -15.04 11.06 -11.89
N SER A 167 -14.36 11.87 -12.70
CA SER A 167 -14.70 13.28 -12.94
C SER A 167 -15.62 13.47 -14.15
N THR A 168 -16.10 12.41 -14.80
CA THR A 168 -17.02 12.54 -15.93
C THR A 168 -18.46 12.65 -15.43
N LYS A 169 -18.99 13.89 -15.54
CA LYS A 169 -20.39 14.33 -15.45
C LYS A 169 -21.01 14.43 -14.05
N LYS A 170 -20.86 15.60 -13.43
CA LYS A 170 -22.08 16.37 -13.09
C LYS A 170 -22.42 17.22 -14.32
N LYS A 171 -23.36 16.74 -15.13
CA LYS A 171 -24.10 17.58 -16.07
C LYS A 171 -25.47 17.79 -15.46
N PHE A 172 -25.83 19.08 -15.35
CA PHE A 172 -27.07 19.68 -14.86
C PHE A 172 -27.27 19.66 -13.35
#